data_AF-A0A1V5P265-F1
#
_entry.id   AF-A0A1V5P265-F1
#
_cell.length_a   1.000
_cell.length_b   1.000
_cell.length_c   1.000
_cell.angle_alpha   90.00
_cell.angle_beta   90.00
_cell.angle_gamma   90.00
#
_symmetry.space_group_name_H-M   'P 1'
#
loop_
_entity.id
_entity.type
_entity.pdbx_description
1 polymer ?
#
loop_
_entity_poly.entity_id
_entity_poly.type
_entity_poly.pdbx_seq_one_letter_code
_entity_poly.pdbx_strand_id
1 'polypeptide(L)'
;MKPIISFLIIFLISCNSNNYSNDAEHEINENIRKRLTVNSPSFDKVLKKYFEDYLTANNFTYDQATISSGYYKYLKYIAENGSSGVKIRNDSLTIRIKNELKALGLNTKKGIQNLLYESVSPVAIKYKGKLKSENSGSKLIQGIAESRLEDDLNLHLVISGLLTDSEPTDFGNSFLQNFVLIFAFVQMELNEQS
;
A
#
# COMPACT_ATOMS: atom_id res chain seq x y z
N MET A 1 -8.04 7.08 64.69
CA MET A 1 -6.80 7.24 63.88
C MET A 1 -6.32 5.87 63.44
N LYS A 2 -6.15 5.70 62.11
CA LYS A 2 -5.61 4.57 61.28
C LYS A 2 -6.26 3.17 61.41
N PRO A 3 -6.20 2.31 60.36
CA PRO A 3 -6.30 2.53 58.89
C PRO A 3 -7.18 1.46 58.18
N ILE A 4 -7.62 1.68 56.92
CA ILE A 4 -7.84 0.58 55.96
C ILE A 4 -7.31 1.00 54.59
N ILE A 5 -6.28 0.27 54.15
CA ILE A 5 -5.76 0.18 52.79
C ILE A 5 -6.71 -0.73 52.00
N SER A 6 -7.06 -0.35 50.77
CA SER A 6 -7.40 -1.21 49.60
C SER A 6 -8.17 -0.34 48.60
N PHE A 7 -8.06 -0.42 47.27
CA PHE A 7 -7.28 -1.18 46.30
C PHE A 7 -7.53 -0.38 45.00
N LEU A 8 -6.50 0.11 44.31
CA LEU A 8 -6.13 -0.38 42.99
C LEU A 8 -7.27 -0.36 41.94
N ILE A 9 -7.34 0.71 41.14
CA ILE A 9 -7.56 0.60 39.68
C ILE A 9 -6.61 1.60 39.00
N ILE A 10 -5.36 1.19 38.83
CA ILE A 10 -4.56 1.56 37.66
C ILE A 10 -4.50 0.28 36.83
N PHE A 11 -5.23 0.26 35.71
CA PHE A 11 -5.16 -0.64 34.54
C PHE A 11 -6.47 -0.35 33.78
N LEU A 12 -6.59 0.07 32.52
CA LEU A 12 -5.75 0.06 31.31
C LEU A 12 -6.33 1.10 30.34
N ILE A 13 -5.68 2.26 30.11
CA ILE A 13 -5.87 3.00 28.85
C ILE A 13 -4.52 3.57 28.40
N SER A 14 -3.54 2.70 28.24
CA SER A 14 -2.32 3.03 27.49
C SER A 14 -1.89 1.94 26.50
N CYS A 15 -2.72 0.92 26.26
CA CYS A 15 -2.48 -0.09 25.21
C CYS A 15 -3.33 0.11 23.94
N ASN A 16 -4.28 1.05 23.90
CA ASN A 16 -5.20 1.15 22.76
C ASN A 16 -4.68 1.99 21.58
N SER A 17 -3.64 2.82 21.74
CA SER A 17 -3.16 3.66 20.64
C SER A 17 -2.46 2.86 19.54
N ASN A 18 -1.77 1.77 19.89
CA ASN A 18 -0.98 1.00 18.93
C ASN A 18 -1.83 0.14 17.97
N ASN A 19 -3.11 -0.10 18.29
CA ASN A 19 -3.97 -0.93 17.45
C ASN A 19 -4.70 -0.14 16.37
N TYR A 20 -4.96 1.16 16.54
CA TYR A 20 -5.80 1.89 15.57
C TYR A 20 -5.17 2.02 14.17
N SER A 21 -3.84 2.19 14.07
CA SER A 21 -3.17 2.20 12.76
C SER A 21 -3.24 0.82 12.12
N ASN A 22 -2.93 -0.23 12.88
CA ASN A 22 -2.96 -1.60 12.39
C ASN A 22 -4.38 -2.02 11.95
N ASP A 23 -5.41 -1.62 12.71
CA ASP A 23 -6.81 -1.88 12.39
C ASP A 23 -7.23 -1.15 11.10
N ALA A 24 -6.85 0.13 10.97
CA ALA A 24 -7.14 0.92 9.78
C ALA A 24 -6.45 0.33 8.54
N GLU A 25 -5.17 0.01 8.63
CA GLU A 25 -4.40 -0.63 7.57
C GLU A 25 -4.99 -1.98 7.18
N HIS A 26 -5.38 -2.79 8.16
CA HIS A 26 -6.05 -4.06 7.92
C HIS A 26 -7.36 -3.87 7.16
N GLU A 27 -8.23 -2.95 7.59
CA GLU A 27 -9.50 -2.66 6.93
C GLU A 27 -9.32 -2.16 5.49
N ILE A 28 -8.34 -1.28 5.27
CA ILE A 28 -7.99 -0.79 3.92
C ILE A 28 -7.54 -1.95 3.03
N ASN A 29 -6.65 -2.80 3.53
CA ASN A 29 -6.15 -3.95 2.78
C ASN A 29 -7.25 -4.97 2.48
N GLU A 30 -8.20 -5.16 3.39
CA GLU A 30 -9.39 -5.98 3.17
C GLU A 30 -10.29 -5.39 2.08
N ASN A 31 -10.47 -4.07 2.04
CA ASN A 31 -11.23 -3.39 0.99
C ASN A 31 -10.57 -3.54 -0.39
N ILE A 32 -9.25 -3.34 -0.46
CA ILE A 32 -8.46 -3.58 -1.68
C ILE A 32 -8.58 -5.04 -2.12
N ARG A 33 -8.40 -6.00 -1.19
CA ARG A 33 -8.49 -7.43 -1.48
C ARG A 33 -9.86 -7.79 -2.05
N LYS A 34 -10.95 -7.35 -1.41
CA LYS A 34 -12.32 -7.58 -1.90
C LYS A 34 -12.50 -7.10 -3.32
N ARG A 35 -11.96 -5.93 -3.67
CA ARG A 35 -12.02 -5.44 -5.06
C ARG A 35 -11.23 -6.34 -6.00
N LEU A 36 -10.00 -6.70 -5.64
CA LEU A 36 -9.15 -7.52 -6.49
C LEU A 36 -9.74 -8.92 -6.74
N THR A 37 -10.43 -9.50 -5.76
CA THR A 37 -10.92 -10.88 -5.84
C THR A 37 -12.37 -11.01 -6.30
N VAL A 38 -13.03 -9.93 -6.74
CA VAL A 38 -14.46 -9.98 -7.10
C VAL A 38 -14.75 -10.89 -8.30
N ASN A 39 -13.84 -10.93 -9.28
CA ASN A 39 -14.01 -11.73 -10.51
C ASN A 39 -13.20 -13.04 -10.49
N SER A 40 -12.03 -13.03 -9.86
CA SER A 40 -11.14 -14.19 -9.78
C SER A 40 -10.67 -14.40 -8.34
N PRO A 41 -11.06 -15.51 -7.69
CA PRO A 41 -10.52 -15.86 -6.38
C PRO A 41 -8.99 -15.89 -6.41
N SER A 42 -8.36 -15.31 -5.38
CA SER A 42 -6.89 -15.23 -5.25
C SER A 42 -6.16 -14.33 -6.25
N PHE A 43 -6.86 -13.46 -7.00
CA PHE A 43 -6.18 -12.52 -7.92
C PHE A 43 -5.17 -11.62 -7.21
N ASP A 44 -5.46 -11.19 -5.97
CA ASP A 44 -4.54 -10.46 -5.09
C ASP A 44 -3.20 -11.20 -4.91
N LYS A 45 -3.25 -12.51 -4.65
CA LYS A 45 -2.07 -13.36 -4.46
C LYS A 45 -1.30 -13.56 -5.76
N VAL A 46 -2.02 -13.72 -6.88
CA VAL A 46 -1.41 -13.85 -8.22
C VAL A 46 -0.66 -12.57 -8.58
N LEU A 47 -1.28 -11.40 -8.38
CA LEU A 47 -0.67 -10.10 -8.67
C LEU A 47 0.56 -9.85 -7.79
N LYS A 48 0.47 -10.15 -6.48
CA LYS A 48 1.60 -10.04 -5.56
C LYS A 48 2.77 -10.93 -5.97
N LYS A 49 2.50 -12.21 -6.26
CA LYS A 49 3.54 -13.15 -6.70
C LYS A 49 4.19 -12.69 -8.01
N TYR A 50 3.38 -12.23 -8.95
CA TYR A 50 3.86 -11.70 -10.22
C TYR A 50 4.82 -10.51 -10.03
N PHE A 51 4.48 -9.59 -9.12
CA PHE A 51 5.37 -8.48 -8.77
C PHE A 51 6.66 -8.94 -8.08
N GLU A 52 6.61 -9.91 -7.18
CA GLU A 52 7.81 -10.47 -6.53
C GLU A 52 8.74 -11.18 -7.55
N ASP A 53 8.16 -11.95 -8.46
CA ASP A 53 8.90 -12.58 -9.56
C ASP A 53 9.51 -11.51 -10.50
N TYR A 54 8.79 -10.40 -10.74
CA TYR A 54 9.30 -9.22 -11.47
C TYR A 54 10.48 -8.56 -10.76
N LEU A 55 10.40 -8.35 -9.44
CA LEU A 55 11.49 -7.77 -8.66
C LEU A 55 12.76 -8.63 -8.79
N THR A 56 12.61 -9.94 -8.62
CA THR A 56 13.70 -10.92 -8.76
C THR A 56 14.31 -10.89 -10.15
N ALA A 57 13.48 -10.94 -11.21
CA ALA A 57 13.93 -10.95 -12.60
C ALA A 57 14.72 -9.69 -12.99
N ASN A 58 14.52 -8.59 -12.27
CA ASN A 58 15.15 -7.30 -12.53
C ASN A 58 16.25 -6.94 -11.53
N ASN A 59 16.75 -7.94 -10.80
CA ASN A 59 17.86 -7.79 -9.86
C ASN A 59 17.60 -6.74 -8.78
N PHE A 60 16.33 -6.46 -8.45
CA PHE A 60 15.98 -5.86 -7.18
C PHE A 60 16.25 -6.92 -6.11
N THR A 61 17.51 -7.09 -5.75
CA THR A 61 17.95 -8.12 -4.81
C THR A 61 17.33 -7.81 -3.45
N TYR A 62 16.46 -8.69 -2.97
CA TYR A 62 16.02 -8.74 -1.59
C TYR A 62 16.29 -10.15 -1.08
N ASP A 63 16.73 -10.26 0.16
CA ASP A 63 16.75 -11.56 0.82
C ASP A 63 15.28 -11.94 1.10
N GLN A 64 14.86 -13.20 0.99
CA GLN A 64 13.46 -13.58 1.28
C GLN A 64 13.04 -13.16 2.71
N ALA A 65 14.02 -13.02 3.62
CA ALA A 65 13.84 -12.48 4.97
C ALA A 65 13.46 -10.99 5.03
N THR A 66 13.59 -10.24 3.92
CA THR A 66 13.29 -8.80 3.84
C THR A 66 12.59 -8.42 2.54
N ILE A 67 11.46 -9.07 2.24
CA ILE A 67 10.55 -8.68 1.14
C ILE A 67 10.27 -7.16 1.14
N SER A 68 10.18 -6.55 2.32
CA SER A 68 10.07 -5.09 2.53
C SER A 68 11.13 -4.28 1.78
N SER A 69 12.38 -4.77 1.76
CA SER A 69 13.48 -4.09 1.06
C SER A 69 13.29 -4.08 -0.46
N GLY A 70 12.60 -5.07 -1.03
CA GLY A 70 12.29 -5.13 -2.46
C GLY A 70 11.33 -4.03 -2.88
N TYR A 71 10.26 -3.81 -2.10
CA TYR A 71 9.28 -2.75 -2.33
C TYR A 71 9.91 -1.35 -2.22
N TYR A 72 10.74 -1.12 -1.19
CA TYR A 72 11.47 0.13 -1.03
C TYR A 72 12.46 0.37 -2.19
N LYS A 73 13.27 -0.63 -2.55
CA LYS A 73 14.25 -0.52 -3.64
C LYS A 73 13.56 -0.25 -4.99
N TYR A 74 12.40 -0.87 -5.22
CA TYR A 74 11.60 -0.61 -6.41
C TYR A 74 11.14 0.85 -6.47
N LEU A 75 10.55 1.38 -5.39
CA LEU A 75 10.16 2.78 -5.36
C LEU A 75 11.33 3.73 -5.57
N LYS A 76 12.46 3.45 -4.90
CA LYS A 76 13.69 4.24 -5.05
C LYS A 76 14.16 4.26 -6.51
N TYR A 77 14.16 3.10 -7.14
CA TYR A 77 14.52 2.98 -8.55
C TYR A 77 13.61 3.78 -9.47
N ILE A 78 12.29 3.70 -9.26
CA ILE A 78 11.31 4.47 -10.03
C ILE A 78 11.51 5.97 -9.84
N ALA A 79 11.82 6.43 -8.62
CA ALA A 79 12.09 7.84 -8.35
C ALA A 79 13.37 8.33 -9.07
N GLU A 80 14.40 7.49 -9.14
CA GLU A 80 15.71 7.83 -9.71
C GLU A 80 15.76 7.67 -11.24
N ASN A 81 15.02 6.69 -11.81
CA ASN A 81 15.19 6.24 -13.19
C ASN A 81 13.89 6.31 -14.03
N GLY A 82 12.75 6.61 -13.42
CA GLY A 82 11.44 6.54 -14.07
C GLY A 82 10.98 5.10 -14.35
N SER A 83 9.85 4.96 -15.08
CA SER A 83 9.24 3.67 -15.48
C SER A 83 9.97 2.95 -16.63
N SER A 84 11.01 3.56 -17.19
CA SER A 84 11.68 3.08 -18.40
C SER A 84 12.77 2.03 -18.15
N GLY A 85 12.96 1.64 -16.89
CA GLY A 85 14.16 0.95 -16.46
C GLY A 85 14.16 -0.57 -16.67
N VAL A 86 12.99 -1.17 -16.86
CA VAL A 86 12.81 -2.62 -16.79
C VAL A 86 11.74 -3.09 -17.78
N LYS A 87 11.93 -4.27 -18.40
CA LYS A 87 10.93 -4.86 -19.30
C LYS A 87 10.03 -5.84 -18.57
N ILE A 88 8.72 -5.62 -18.66
CA ILE A 88 7.73 -6.64 -18.34
C ILE A 88 7.75 -7.72 -19.42
N ARG A 89 7.68 -9.00 -19.00
CA ARG A 89 7.54 -10.12 -19.94
C ARG A 89 6.15 -10.06 -20.58
N ASN A 90 6.06 -10.21 -21.90
CA ASN A 90 4.77 -10.29 -22.58
C ASN A 90 4.35 -11.76 -22.78
N ASP A 91 4.06 -12.44 -21.68
CA ASP A 91 3.62 -13.84 -21.66
C ASP A 91 2.12 -13.98 -21.34
N SER A 92 1.62 -15.21 -21.39
CA SER A 92 0.20 -15.51 -21.14
C SER A 92 -0.27 -15.10 -19.74
N LEU A 93 0.62 -15.18 -18.74
CA LEU A 93 0.33 -14.73 -17.38
C LEU A 93 0.13 -13.22 -17.33
N THR A 94 1.02 -12.47 -17.97
CA THR A 94 0.95 -11.01 -18.05
C THR A 94 -0.32 -10.55 -18.75
N ILE A 95 -0.68 -11.18 -19.88
CA ILE A 95 -1.92 -10.90 -20.60
C ILE A 95 -3.14 -11.17 -19.70
N ARG A 96 -3.14 -12.29 -18.97
CA ARG A 96 -4.22 -12.62 -18.02
C ARG A 96 -4.34 -11.54 -16.94
N ILE A 97 -3.23 -11.12 -16.33
CA ILE A 97 -3.23 -10.08 -15.30
C ILE A 97 -3.78 -8.75 -15.86
N LYS A 98 -3.33 -8.33 -17.05
CA LYS A 98 -3.82 -7.11 -17.70
C LYS A 98 -5.34 -7.17 -17.96
N ASN A 99 -5.85 -8.32 -18.40
CA ASN A 99 -7.28 -8.51 -18.63
C ASN A 99 -8.10 -8.42 -17.33
N GLU A 100 -7.63 -9.04 -16.25
CA GLU A 100 -8.29 -8.94 -14.94
C GLU A 100 -8.27 -7.49 -14.42
N LEU A 101 -7.12 -6.81 -14.49
CA LEU A 101 -7.02 -5.39 -14.11
C LEU A 101 -7.99 -4.51 -14.92
N LYS A 102 -8.12 -4.76 -16.23
CA LYS A 102 -9.07 -4.06 -17.10
C LYS A 102 -10.51 -4.33 -16.68
N ALA A 103 -10.88 -5.57 -16.37
CA ALA A 103 -12.22 -5.92 -15.90
C ALA A 103 -12.56 -5.24 -14.56
N LEU A 104 -11.56 -4.97 -13.72
CA LEU A 104 -11.70 -4.25 -12.47
C LEU A 104 -11.66 -2.72 -12.62
N GLY A 105 -11.37 -2.21 -13.82
CA GLY A 105 -11.16 -0.78 -14.10
C GLY A 105 -9.80 -0.24 -13.64
N LEU A 106 -8.86 -1.10 -13.24
CA LEU A 106 -7.54 -0.75 -12.71
C LEU A 106 -6.46 -0.60 -13.80
N ASN A 107 -6.85 -0.65 -15.07
CA ASN A 107 -5.97 -0.41 -16.21
C ASN A 107 -5.79 1.09 -16.54
N THR A 108 -6.26 1.98 -15.68
CA THR A 108 -6.21 3.44 -15.88
C THR A 108 -5.77 4.12 -14.59
N LYS A 109 -5.05 5.24 -14.70
CA LYS A 109 -4.64 6.05 -13.54
C LYS A 109 -5.82 6.40 -12.63
N LYS A 110 -6.92 6.87 -13.22
CA LYS A 110 -8.15 7.23 -12.50
C LYS A 110 -8.77 6.05 -11.76
N GLY A 111 -8.82 4.86 -12.37
CA GLY A 111 -9.38 3.68 -11.71
C GLY A 111 -8.58 3.23 -10.49
N ILE A 112 -7.24 3.33 -10.57
CA ILE A 112 -6.35 3.04 -9.45
C ILE A 112 -6.50 4.10 -8.33
N GLN A 113 -6.53 5.39 -8.68
CA GLN A 113 -6.78 6.49 -7.73
C GLN A 113 -8.12 6.32 -7.01
N ASN A 114 -9.19 5.99 -7.75
CA ASN A 114 -10.51 5.71 -7.18
C ASN A 114 -10.47 4.55 -6.20
N LEU A 115 -9.82 3.43 -6.55
CA LEU A 115 -9.68 2.29 -5.65
C LEU A 115 -9.02 2.69 -4.32
N LEU A 116 -7.92 3.44 -4.38
CA LEU A 116 -7.22 3.89 -3.18
C LEU A 116 -8.09 4.82 -2.35
N TYR A 117 -8.71 5.84 -2.96
CA TYR A 117 -9.55 6.78 -2.23
C TYR A 117 -10.77 6.09 -1.60
N GLU A 118 -11.47 5.24 -2.34
CA GLU A 118 -12.63 4.48 -1.83
C GLU A 118 -12.24 3.51 -0.71
N SER A 119 -11.02 2.95 -0.76
CA SER A 119 -10.53 2.04 0.26
C SER A 119 -10.03 2.78 1.52
N VAL A 120 -9.45 3.97 1.34
CA VAL A 120 -8.77 4.73 2.39
C VAL A 120 -9.68 5.74 3.08
N SER A 121 -10.41 6.57 2.33
CA SER A 121 -11.14 7.72 2.88
C SER A 121 -12.19 7.34 3.93
N PRO A 122 -13.06 6.32 3.74
CA PRO A 122 -14.01 5.91 4.77
C PRO A 122 -13.34 5.45 6.06
N VAL A 123 -12.20 4.76 5.94
CA VAL A 123 -11.42 4.26 7.08
C VAL A 123 -10.75 5.43 7.79
N ALA A 124 -10.09 6.33 7.06
CA ALA A 124 -9.48 7.52 7.64
C ALA A 124 -10.50 8.40 8.40
N ILE A 125 -11.73 8.53 7.88
CA ILE A 125 -12.84 9.22 8.56
C ILE A 125 -13.22 8.48 9.85
N LYS A 126 -13.40 7.16 9.78
CA LYS A 126 -13.76 6.30 10.92
C LYS A 126 -12.73 6.36 12.06
N TYR A 127 -11.44 6.44 11.73
CA TYR A 127 -10.33 6.48 12.69
C TYR A 127 -9.76 7.90 12.91
N LYS A 128 -10.47 8.95 12.47
CA LYS A 128 -10.02 10.35 12.58
C LYS A 128 -9.63 10.72 14.02
N GLY A 129 -8.50 11.42 14.18
CA GLY A 129 -7.96 11.81 15.48
C GLY A 129 -7.30 10.69 16.28
N LYS A 130 -7.36 9.44 15.81
CA LYS A 130 -6.69 8.27 16.39
C LYS A 130 -5.53 7.77 15.53
N LEU A 131 -5.61 7.98 14.21
CA LEU A 131 -4.46 7.83 13.32
C LEU A 131 -3.43 8.90 13.68
N LYS A 132 -2.33 8.48 14.30
CA LYS A 132 -1.18 9.34 14.50
C LYS A 132 -0.29 9.28 13.27
N SER A 133 0.16 10.43 12.77
CA SER A 133 1.07 10.55 11.63
C SER A 133 2.52 10.15 11.97
N GLU A 134 2.70 9.20 12.89
CA GLU A 134 3.99 8.83 13.46
C GLU A 134 4.78 7.90 12.52
N ASN A 135 4.10 7.13 11.66
CA ASN A 135 4.74 6.28 10.65
C ASN A 135 4.28 6.62 9.22
N SER A 136 5.07 6.20 8.24
CA SER A 136 4.85 6.50 6.81
C SER A 136 3.55 5.94 6.25
N GLY A 137 3.08 4.80 6.76
CA GLY A 137 1.78 4.23 6.41
C GLY A 137 0.62 5.15 6.81
N SER A 138 0.60 5.59 8.07
CA SER A 138 -0.42 6.51 8.58
C SER A 138 -0.40 7.87 7.88
N LYS A 139 0.80 8.41 7.59
CA LYS A 139 0.95 9.65 6.80
C LYS A 139 0.37 9.50 5.39
N LEU A 140 0.65 8.39 4.72
CA LEU A 140 0.12 8.12 3.39
C LEU A 140 -1.41 7.95 3.41
N ILE A 141 -1.95 7.26 4.42
CA ILE A 141 -3.41 7.14 4.63
C ILE A 141 -4.05 8.53 4.77
N GLN A 142 -3.47 9.40 5.60
CA GLN A 142 -3.96 10.76 5.78
C GLN A 142 -3.86 11.57 4.48
N GLY A 143 -2.71 11.52 3.80
CA GLY A 143 -2.50 12.24 2.54
C GLY A 143 -3.48 11.82 1.44
N ILE A 144 -3.78 10.52 1.31
CA ILE A 144 -4.79 10.03 0.36
C ILE A 144 -6.20 10.51 0.77
N ALA A 145 -6.54 10.46 2.06
CA ALA A 145 -7.86 10.89 2.54
C ALA A 145 -8.09 12.40 2.42
N GLU A 146 -7.02 13.20 2.47
CA GLU A 146 -7.06 14.67 2.33
C GLU A 146 -7.00 15.12 0.87
N SER A 147 -6.49 14.27 -0.04
CA SER A 147 -6.51 14.54 -1.49
C SER A 147 -7.94 14.53 -2.04
N ARG A 148 -8.26 15.42 -2.97
CA ARG A 148 -9.56 15.35 -3.67
C ARG A 148 -9.45 14.32 -4.78
N LEU A 149 -10.52 13.55 -5.00
CA LEU A 149 -10.61 12.57 -6.09
C LEU A 149 -10.43 13.17 -7.49
N GLU A 150 -10.62 14.49 -7.61
CA GLU A 150 -10.44 15.26 -8.84
C GLU A 150 -9.00 15.72 -9.07
N ASP A 151 -8.16 15.68 -8.02
CA ASP A 151 -6.77 16.09 -8.12
C ASP A 151 -5.97 14.96 -8.78
N ASP A 152 -5.29 15.27 -9.87
CA ASP A 152 -4.44 14.28 -10.50
C ASP A 152 -3.23 14.00 -9.61
N LEU A 153 -3.26 12.85 -8.92
CA LEU A 153 -2.22 12.46 -7.99
C LEU A 153 -0.88 12.35 -8.76
N ASN A 154 0.04 13.26 -8.45
CA ASN A 154 1.37 13.26 -9.02
C ASN A 154 2.18 12.12 -8.38
N LEU A 155 2.23 10.99 -9.08
CA LEU A 155 2.88 9.78 -8.61
C LEU A 155 4.36 10.01 -8.25
N HIS A 156 5.07 10.87 -8.98
CA HIS A 156 6.44 11.22 -8.66
C HIS A 156 6.54 11.92 -7.30
N LEU A 157 5.68 12.92 -7.04
CA LEU A 157 5.67 13.61 -5.74
C LEU A 157 5.31 12.68 -4.58
N VAL A 158 4.35 11.77 -4.78
CA VAL A 158 3.96 10.82 -3.73
C VAL A 158 5.07 9.81 -3.45
N ILE A 159 5.73 9.29 -4.49
CA ILE A 159 6.88 8.40 -4.32
C ILE A 159 8.04 9.14 -3.62
N SER A 160 8.39 10.36 -4.07
CA SER A 160 9.45 11.17 -3.46
C SER A 160 9.16 11.49 -1.99
N GLY A 161 7.92 11.87 -1.67
CA GLY A 161 7.50 12.12 -0.28
C GLY A 161 7.60 10.86 0.57
N LEU A 162 7.13 9.72 0.06
CA LEU A 162 7.20 8.45 0.76
C LEU A 162 8.65 8.00 1.01
N LEU A 163 9.55 8.16 0.04
CA LEU A 163 10.98 7.81 0.18
C LEU A 163 11.76 8.74 1.10
N THR A 164 11.34 10.00 1.22
CA THR A 164 11.96 10.98 2.14
C THR A 164 11.66 10.62 3.59
N ASP A 165 10.46 10.11 3.85
CA ASP A 165 9.94 9.89 5.20
C ASP A 165 10.03 8.42 5.66
N SER A 166 10.46 7.49 4.81
CA SER A 166 10.44 6.05 5.11
C SER A 166 11.81 5.38 5.01
N GLU A 167 12.01 4.39 5.88
CA GLU A 167 13.11 3.43 5.80
C GLU A 167 12.65 2.11 5.14
N PRO A 168 13.58 1.26 4.67
CA PRO A 168 13.22 -0.04 4.08
C PRO A 168 12.37 -0.95 4.98
N THR A 169 12.52 -0.83 6.31
CA THR A 169 11.78 -1.60 7.31
C THR A 169 10.30 -1.23 7.38
N ASP A 170 9.95 0.03 7.07
CA ASP A 170 8.55 0.50 7.05
C ASP A 170 7.72 -0.28 6.02
N PHE A 171 8.36 -0.77 4.95
CA PHE A 171 7.71 -1.60 3.92
C PHE A 171 7.43 -3.03 4.40
N GLY A 172 7.68 -3.35 5.68
CA GLY A 172 7.05 -4.50 6.35
C GLY A 172 5.55 -4.30 6.55
N ASN A 173 5.09 -3.06 6.47
CA ASN A 173 3.69 -2.68 6.49
C ASN A 173 2.96 -3.16 5.22
N SER A 174 1.90 -3.96 5.42
CA SER A 174 1.11 -4.52 4.32
C SER A 174 0.38 -3.47 3.47
N PHE A 175 -0.03 -2.34 4.05
CA PHE A 175 -0.62 -1.23 3.29
C PHE A 175 0.40 -0.57 2.38
N LEU A 176 1.62 -0.29 2.84
CA LEU A 176 2.67 0.28 1.99
C LEU A 176 3.05 -0.67 0.84
N GLN A 177 3.11 -1.98 1.10
CA GLN A 177 3.31 -2.96 0.03
C GLN A 177 2.20 -2.92 -1.01
N ASN A 178 0.93 -2.92 -0.58
CA ASN A 178 -0.21 -2.85 -1.50
C ASN A 178 -0.24 -1.53 -2.27
N PHE A 179 0.13 -0.42 -1.63
CA PHE A 179 0.26 0.86 -2.30
C PHE A 179 1.29 0.80 -3.43
N VAL A 180 2.50 0.30 -3.16
CA VAL A 180 3.53 0.15 -4.20
C VAL A 180 3.07 -0.76 -5.33
N LEU A 181 2.46 -1.90 -4.99
CA LEU A 181 1.97 -2.87 -5.97
C LEU A 181 0.90 -2.26 -6.89
N ILE A 182 -0.13 -1.67 -6.29
CA ILE A 182 -1.33 -1.23 -7.00
C ILE A 182 -1.14 0.16 -7.61
N PHE A 183 -0.46 1.06 -6.92
CA PHE A 183 -0.30 2.45 -7.35
C PHE A 183 0.93 2.66 -8.21
N ALA A 184 2.11 2.20 -7.78
CA ALA A 184 3.33 2.43 -8.54
C ALA A 184 3.51 1.39 -9.65
N PHE A 185 3.50 0.10 -9.33
CA PHE A 185 3.79 -0.95 -10.31
C PHE A 185 2.71 -1.11 -11.38
N VAL A 186 1.44 -1.24 -11.00
CA VAL A 186 0.37 -1.37 -12.00
C VAL A 186 0.28 -0.13 -12.88
N GLN A 187 0.35 1.08 -12.32
CA GLN A 187 0.23 2.30 -13.10
C GLN A 187 1.43 2.50 -14.04
N MET A 188 2.65 2.41 -13.54
CA MET A 188 3.85 2.84 -14.26
C MET A 188 4.41 1.78 -15.21
N GLU A 189 4.25 0.51 -14.87
CA GLU A 189 4.90 -0.57 -15.63
C GLU A 189 3.85 -1.36 -16.40
N LEU A 190 2.80 -1.85 -15.72
CA LEU A 190 1.82 -2.73 -16.38
C LEU A 190 0.90 -2.00 -17.36
N ASN A 191 0.54 -0.74 -17.07
CA ASN A 191 -0.41 0.03 -17.87
C ASN A 191 0.25 0.97 -18.91
N GLU A 192 1.48 1.46 -18.70
CA GLU A 192 2.15 2.34 -19.68
C GLU A 192 2.67 1.60 -20.93
N GLN A 193 2.80 0.27 -20.87
CA GLN A 193 3.26 -0.56 -21.99
C GLN A 193 2.11 -1.12 -22.87
N SER A 194 0.96 -0.45 -22.95
CA SER A 194 -0.17 -0.82 -23.83
C SER A 194 -0.51 0.27 -24.83
#